data_AF-A0AAE0B2C6-F1
#
_entry.id   AF-A0AAE0B2C6-F1
#
_cell.length_a   1.000
_cell.length_b   1.000
_cell.length_c   1.000
_cell.angle_alpha   90.00
_cell.angle_beta   90.00
_cell.angle_gamma   90.00
#
_symmetry.space_group_name_H-M   'P 1'
#
loop_
_entity.id
_entity.type
_entity.pdbx_description
1 polymer ?
#
loop_
_entity_poly.entity_id
_entity_poly.type
_entity_poly.pdbx_seq_one_letter_code
_entity_poly.pdbx_strand_id
1 'polypeptide(L)'
;MYLYNLLELLQIMGQFGVAVLGALLCFVFSFHNVLAIENEKLRSQDFDYGDALGKAILFFEGQRSGKLLASQRVKWRGDSALSDGKPDNVNLVGGYYDAGDNIKFGWPMAFTVSLLSWAAIEYRTEISSANQLGYLR
;
A
#
# COMPACT_ATOMS: atom_id res chain seq x y z
N MET A 1 -2.34 -54.36 54.78
CA MET A 1 -2.53 -54.49 53.31
C MET A 1 -3.24 -53.28 52.70
N TYR A 2 -4.27 -52.70 53.33
CA TYR A 2 -5.00 -51.54 52.78
C TYR A 2 -4.20 -50.21 52.69
N LEU A 3 -3.26 -49.94 53.60
CA LEU A 3 -2.47 -48.70 53.57
C LEU A 3 -1.53 -48.59 52.36
N TYR A 4 -1.00 -49.70 51.84
CA TYR A 4 -0.08 -49.69 50.69
C TYR A 4 -0.80 -49.31 49.39
N ASN A 5 -2.02 -49.81 49.18
CA ASN A 5 -2.84 -49.43 48.02
C ASN A 5 -3.24 -47.95 48.04
N LEU A 6 -3.45 -47.36 49.23
CA LEU A 6 -3.82 -45.95 49.35
C LEU A 6 -2.65 -45.02 48.98
N LEU A 7 -1.42 -45.41 49.35
CA LEU A 7 -0.21 -44.64 49.02
C LEU A 7 0.10 -44.67 47.52
N GLU A 8 -0.07 -45.82 46.86
CA GLU A 8 0.09 -45.94 45.40
C GLU A 8 -0.98 -45.15 44.64
N LEU A 9 -2.24 -45.18 45.09
CA LEU A 9 -3.32 -44.37 44.53
C LEU A 9 -3.03 -42.86 44.65
N LEU A 10 -2.52 -42.41 45.80
CA LEU A 10 -2.11 -41.01 46.01
C LEU A 10 -0.94 -40.61 45.09
N GLN A 11 0.02 -41.50 44.87
CA GLN A 11 1.16 -41.25 43.98
C GLN A 11 0.74 -41.18 42.49
N ILE A 12 -0.17 -42.06 42.07
CA ILE A 12 -0.72 -42.08 40.72
C ILE A 12 -1.58 -40.83 40.47
N MET A 13 -2.48 -40.48 41.40
CA MET A 13 -3.29 -39.25 41.31
C MET A 13 -2.41 -37.98 41.28
N GLY A 14 -1.29 -37.98 42.00
CA GLY A 14 -0.29 -36.90 41.94
C GLY A 14 0.41 -36.80 40.58
N GLN A 15 0.84 -37.92 39.98
CA GLN A 15 1.46 -37.93 38.65
C GLN A 15 0.49 -37.49 37.54
N PHE A 16 -0.78 -37.89 37.61
CA PHE A 16 -1.81 -37.42 36.67
C PHE A 16 -2.01 -35.90 36.76
N GLY A 17 -2.00 -35.32 37.96
CA GLY A 17 -2.10 -33.87 38.14
C GLY A 17 -0.94 -33.09 37.52
N VAL A 18 0.30 -33.58 37.68
CA VAL A 18 1.50 -32.96 37.09
C VAL A 18 1.50 -33.08 35.56
N ALA A 19 1.06 -34.22 35.02
CA ALA A 19 0.96 -34.42 33.58
C ALA A 19 -0.09 -33.50 32.93
N VAL A 20 -1.25 -33.34 33.57
CA VAL A 20 -2.32 -32.43 33.09
C VAL A 20 -1.86 -30.97 33.15
N LEU A 21 -1.20 -30.56 34.23
CA LEU A 21 -0.66 -29.21 34.36
C LEU A 21 0.44 -28.93 33.30
N GLY A 22 1.31 -29.91 33.05
CA GLY A 22 2.34 -29.83 32.00
C GLY A 22 1.72 -29.72 30.60
N ALA A 23 0.70 -30.51 30.30
CA ALA A 23 -0.02 -30.44 29.02
C ALA A 23 -0.74 -29.10 28.83
N LEU A 24 -1.38 -28.57 29.88
CA LEU A 24 -2.02 -27.25 29.87
C LEU A 24 -1.00 -26.12 29.67
N LEU A 25 0.15 -26.18 30.35
CA LEU A 25 1.24 -25.22 30.18
C LEU A 25 1.80 -25.25 28.75
N CYS A 26 2.03 -26.45 28.19
CA CYS A 26 2.45 -26.60 26.80
C CYS A 26 1.41 -26.02 25.84
N PHE A 27 0.12 -26.28 26.06
CA PHE A 27 -0.95 -25.75 25.22
C PHE A 27 -1.03 -24.22 25.27
N VAL A 28 -0.92 -23.62 26.46
CA VAL A 28 -0.91 -22.17 26.65
C VAL A 28 0.33 -21.53 26.00
N PHE A 29 1.50 -22.16 26.12
CA PHE A 29 2.73 -21.68 25.51
C PHE A 29 2.66 -21.80 23.98
N SER A 30 2.18 -22.92 23.44
CA SER A 30 1.96 -23.11 22.01
C SER A 30 0.93 -22.13 21.44
N PHE A 31 -0.16 -21.85 22.16
CA PHE A 31 -1.16 -20.84 21.75
C PHE A 31 -0.60 -19.42 21.76
N HIS A 32 0.19 -19.03 22.77
CA HIS A 32 0.86 -17.72 22.78
C HIS A 32 1.84 -17.58 21.62
N ASN A 33 2.61 -18.63 21.30
CA ASN A 33 3.52 -18.60 20.15
C ASN A 33 2.76 -18.53 18.81
N VAL A 34 1.64 -19.24 18.64
CA VAL A 34 0.81 -19.16 17.43
C VAL A 34 0.20 -17.76 17.25
N LEU A 35 -0.35 -17.16 18.30
CA LEU A 35 -0.89 -15.79 18.26
C LEU A 35 0.19 -14.74 17.98
N ALA A 36 1.40 -14.93 18.49
CA ALA A 36 2.54 -14.05 18.21
C ALA A 36 2.97 -14.13 16.74
N ILE A 37 3.02 -15.34 16.15
CA ILE A 37 3.38 -15.58 14.75
C ILE A 37 2.38 -14.92 13.78
N GLU A 38 1.07 -15.02 14.06
CA GLU A 38 0.06 -14.36 13.23
C GLU A 38 0.17 -12.83 13.30
N ASN A 39 0.46 -12.28 14.49
CA ASN A 39 0.69 -10.85 14.67
C ASN A 39 1.95 -10.38 13.94
N GLU A 40 3.04 -11.14 14.00
CA GLU A 40 4.28 -10.82 13.28
C GLU A 40 4.08 -10.85 11.75
N LYS A 41 3.31 -11.81 11.24
CA LYS A 41 3.00 -11.93 9.81
C LYS A 41 2.15 -10.76 9.30
N LEU A 42 1.25 -10.22 10.14
CA LEU A 42 0.49 -8.99 9.85
C LEU A 42 1.37 -7.73 9.92
N ARG A 43 2.42 -7.72 10.75
CA ARG A 43 3.39 -6.62 10.85
C ARG A 43 4.50 -6.68 9.79
N SER A 44 4.71 -7.84 9.17
CA SER A 44 5.75 -8.14 8.17
C SER A 44 5.23 -8.13 6.72
N GLN A 45 4.05 -7.55 6.46
CA GLN A 45 3.67 -7.25 5.08
C GLN A 45 4.46 -6.04 4.59
N ASP A 46 5.61 -6.29 3.98
CA ASP A 46 6.34 -5.27 3.24
C ASP A 46 5.49 -4.81 2.06
N PHE A 47 5.08 -3.54 2.08
CA PHE A 47 4.38 -2.93 0.95
C PHE A 47 5.37 -2.57 -0.15
N ASP A 48 5.03 -2.89 -1.40
CA ASP A 48 5.81 -2.45 -2.56
C ASP A 48 5.52 -0.96 -2.86
N TYR A 49 6.26 -0.08 -2.17
CA TYR A 49 6.16 1.36 -2.39
C TYR A 49 6.66 1.81 -3.76
N GLY A 50 7.48 1.00 -4.44
CA GLY A 50 7.93 1.27 -5.81
C GLY A 50 6.77 1.11 -6.81
N ASP A 51 6.03 0.01 -6.69
CA ASP A 51 4.80 -0.23 -7.46
C ASP A 51 3.71 0.82 -7.13
N ALA A 52 3.53 1.14 -5.84
CA ALA A 52 2.59 2.19 -5.42
C ALA A 52 2.94 3.56 -6.04
N LEU A 53 4.22 3.96 -6.01
CA LEU A 53 4.69 5.19 -6.64
C LEU A 53 4.47 5.18 -8.16
N GLY A 54 4.78 4.05 -8.82
CA GLY A 54 4.57 3.90 -10.25
C GLY A 54 3.11 4.07 -10.67
N LYS A 55 2.18 3.50 -9.89
CA LYS A 55 0.73 3.66 -10.10
C LYS A 55 0.25 5.07 -9.80
N ALA A 56 0.77 5.72 -8.76
CA ALA A 56 0.44 7.11 -8.43
C ALA A 56 0.82 8.08 -9.55
N ILE A 57 1.98 7.88 -10.19
CA ILE A 57 2.38 8.70 -11.35
C ILE A 57 1.54 8.36 -12.59
N LEU A 58 1.23 7.08 -12.80
CA LEU A 58 0.37 6.65 -13.89
C LEU A 58 -1.05 7.25 -13.80
N PHE A 59 -1.57 7.47 -12.59
CA PHE A 59 -2.82 8.20 -12.35
C PHE A 59 -2.79 9.59 -12.99
N PHE A 60 -1.73 10.38 -12.79
CA PHE A 60 -1.62 11.71 -13.41
C PHE A 60 -1.52 11.63 -14.93
N GLU A 61 -0.81 10.66 -15.51
CA GLU A 61 -0.86 10.43 -16.96
C GLU A 61 -2.29 10.18 -17.44
N GLY A 62 -3.07 9.44 -16.64
CA GLY A 62 -4.49 9.17 -16.85
C GLY A 62 -5.39 10.40 -16.78
N GLN A 63 -4.93 11.53 -16.24
CA GLN A 63 -5.69 12.79 -16.14
C GLN A 63 -5.32 13.82 -17.21
N ARG A 64 -4.31 13.57 -18.05
CA ARG A 64 -3.85 14.54 -19.07
C ARG A 64 -4.96 14.92 -20.03
N SER A 65 -5.14 16.20 -20.29
CA SER A 65 -6.03 16.75 -21.32
C SER A 65 -5.22 17.22 -22.53
N GLY A 66 -5.88 17.46 -23.66
CA GLY A 66 -5.23 17.92 -24.89
C GLY A 66 -4.73 16.81 -25.80
N LYS A 67 -3.70 17.12 -26.59
CA LYS A 67 -3.03 16.17 -27.49
C LYS A 67 -2.12 15.26 -26.67
N LEU A 68 -2.30 13.95 -26.76
CA LEU A 68 -1.50 12.98 -26.04
C LEU A 68 -0.30 12.50 -26.87
N LEU A 69 0.77 12.13 -26.18
CA LEU A 69 1.95 11.53 -26.81
C LEU A 69 1.60 10.12 -27.34
N ALA A 70 2.00 9.80 -28.57
CA ALA A 70 1.81 8.46 -29.14
C ALA A 70 2.48 7.35 -28.30
N SER A 71 3.56 7.70 -27.60
CA SER A 71 4.31 6.80 -26.70
C SER A 71 3.73 6.68 -25.29
N GLN A 72 2.58 7.29 -24.98
CA GLN A 72 2.00 7.23 -23.63
C GLN A 72 1.73 5.79 -23.16
N ARG A 73 1.77 5.57 -21.84
CA ARG A 73 1.50 4.26 -21.22
C ARG A 73 0.00 3.97 -21.10
N VAL A 74 -0.81 5.00 -20.90
CA VAL A 74 -2.26 4.89 -20.68
C VAL A 74 -3.01 4.71 -22.01
N LYS A 75 -3.24 3.45 -22.42
CA LYS A 75 -3.79 3.13 -23.76
C LYS A 75 -5.28 3.39 -23.96
N TRP A 76 -6.04 3.54 -22.87
CA TRP A 76 -7.48 3.81 -22.92
C TRP A 76 -7.83 5.31 -22.99
N ARG A 77 -6.82 6.20 -22.90
CA ARG A 77 -6.98 7.65 -23.07
C ARG A 77 -6.66 8.05 -24.52
N GLY A 78 -7.41 9.03 -25.03
CA GLY A 78 -7.20 9.63 -26.35
C GLY A 78 -7.13 11.16 -26.30
N ASP A 79 -6.85 11.77 -27.44
CA ASP A 79 -6.84 13.23 -27.58
C ASP A 79 -8.19 13.83 -27.17
N SER A 80 -8.17 14.90 -26.39
CA SER A 80 -9.39 15.50 -25.81
C SER A 80 -9.24 17.02 -25.65
N ALA A 81 -10.37 17.73 -25.56
CA ALA A 81 -10.39 19.17 -25.26
C ALA A 81 -9.48 20.04 -26.17
N LEU A 82 -9.39 19.68 -27.45
CA LEU A 82 -8.54 20.34 -28.46
C LEU A 82 -9.05 21.74 -28.89
N SER A 83 -10.20 22.16 -28.34
CA SER A 83 -10.82 23.45 -28.63
C SER A 83 -10.83 24.39 -27.43
N ASP A 84 -10.17 24.01 -26.32
CA ASP A 84 -10.12 24.82 -25.12
C ASP A 84 -9.42 26.17 -25.39
N GLY A 85 -10.09 27.26 -25.01
CA GLY A 85 -9.64 28.63 -25.22
C GLY A 85 -10.02 29.25 -26.57
N LYS A 86 -10.56 28.47 -27.52
CA LYS A 86 -10.98 29.00 -28.84
C LYS A 86 -11.97 30.18 -28.77
N PRO A 87 -13.00 30.19 -27.91
CA PRO A 87 -13.95 31.31 -27.83
C PRO A 87 -13.28 32.65 -27.50
N ASP A 88 -12.20 32.61 -26.71
CA ASP A 88 -11.43 33.78 -26.28
C ASP A 88 -10.16 33.98 -27.12
N ASN A 89 -10.02 33.27 -28.24
CA ASN A 89 -8.86 33.31 -29.14
C ASN A 89 -7.51 33.04 -28.44
N VAL A 90 -7.51 32.13 -27.46
CA VAL A 90 -6.31 31.66 -26.75
C VAL A 90 -6.17 30.15 -26.85
N ASN A 91 -4.96 29.63 -26.65
CA ASN A 91 -4.73 28.18 -26.60
C ASN A 91 -4.67 27.70 -25.15
N LEU A 92 -5.73 27.03 -24.69
CA LEU A 92 -5.81 26.43 -23.35
C LEU A 92 -5.82 24.89 -23.41
N VAL A 93 -5.36 24.32 -24.53
CA VAL A 93 -5.20 22.88 -24.71
C VAL A 93 -4.06 22.37 -23.84
N GLY A 94 -4.25 21.21 -23.20
CA GLY A 94 -3.28 20.61 -22.27
C GLY A 94 -3.75 20.64 -20.82
N GLY A 95 -2.81 20.40 -19.90
CA GLY A 95 -3.08 20.35 -18.45
C GLY A 95 -3.72 19.03 -18.00
N TYR A 96 -4.34 19.05 -16.83
CA TYR A 96 -4.94 17.87 -16.19
C TYR A 96 -6.42 18.12 -15.86
N TYR A 97 -7.23 17.07 -15.97
CA TYR A 97 -8.57 17.08 -15.38
C TYR A 97 -8.47 16.93 -13.87
N ASP A 98 -9.29 17.69 -13.14
CA ASP A 98 -9.18 17.82 -11.69
C ASP A 98 -9.50 16.52 -10.95
N ALA A 99 -10.61 15.87 -11.33
CA ALA A 99 -11.09 14.66 -10.66
C ALA A 99 -11.73 13.67 -11.66
N GLY A 100 -12.94 13.18 -11.36
CA GLY A 100 -13.71 12.29 -12.23
C GLY A 100 -14.51 13.02 -13.33
N ASP A 101 -14.35 14.33 -13.43
CA ASP A 101 -14.96 15.19 -14.44
C ASP A 101 -13.92 15.65 -15.49
N ASN A 102 -14.34 16.52 -16.40
CA ASN A 102 -13.46 17.05 -17.45
C ASN A 102 -13.18 18.55 -17.28
N ILE A 103 -13.33 19.10 -16.07
CA ILE A 103 -13.00 20.50 -15.78
C ILE A 103 -11.53 20.61 -15.36
N LYS A 104 -10.89 21.70 -15.79
CA LYS A 104 -9.51 22.05 -15.45
C LYS A 104 -9.50 23.11 -14.36
N PHE A 105 -9.68 22.70 -13.11
CA PHE A 105 -9.60 23.65 -11.98
C PHE A 105 -8.14 24.07 -11.75
N GLY A 106 -7.84 25.34 -12.04
CA GLY A 106 -6.45 25.83 -12.05
C GLY A 106 -5.74 25.81 -10.69
N TRP A 107 -6.46 26.09 -9.60
CA TRP A 107 -5.91 26.08 -8.24
C TRP A 107 -5.42 24.70 -7.79
N PRO A 108 -6.28 23.66 -7.73
CA PRO A 108 -5.84 22.32 -7.35
C PRO A 108 -4.79 21.77 -8.34
N MET A 109 -4.92 22.04 -9.64
CA MET A 109 -3.89 21.64 -10.62
C MET A 109 -2.52 22.25 -10.30
N ALA A 110 -2.45 23.56 -10.06
CA ALA A 110 -1.20 24.26 -9.73
C ALA A 110 -0.58 23.75 -8.43
N PHE A 111 -1.42 23.50 -7.41
CA PHE A 111 -1.00 22.90 -6.14
C PHE A 111 -0.39 21.51 -6.35
N THR A 112 -1.07 20.64 -7.10
CA THR A 112 -0.60 19.28 -7.40
C THR A 112 0.73 19.28 -8.15
N VAL A 113 0.87 20.08 -9.20
CA VAL A 113 2.13 20.17 -9.97
C VAL A 113 3.27 20.72 -9.11
N SER A 114 2.97 21.67 -8.21
CA SER A 114 3.98 22.20 -7.28
C SER A 114 4.49 21.12 -6.31
N LEU A 115 3.58 20.31 -5.73
CA LEU A 115 3.97 19.21 -4.85
C LEU A 115 4.73 18.10 -5.60
N LEU A 116 4.29 17.75 -6.82
CA LEU A 116 5.02 16.77 -7.65
C LEU A 116 6.44 17.27 -7.98
N SER A 117 6.58 18.56 -8.30
CA SER A 117 7.88 19.16 -8.58
C SER A 117 8.78 19.18 -7.34
N TRP A 118 8.23 19.54 -6.18
CA TRP A 118 8.96 19.51 -4.92
C TRP A 118 9.38 18.07 -4.58
N ALA A 119 8.49 17.09 -4.69
CA ALA A 119 8.82 15.68 -4.46
C ALA A 119 9.93 15.18 -5.40
N ALA A 120 9.93 15.59 -6.67
CA ALA A 120 10.97 15.24 -7.64
C ALA A 120 12.35 15.83 -7.29
N ILE A 121 12.38 16.99 -6.63
CA ILE A 121 13.61 17.65 -6.15
C ILE A 121 14.09 17.00 -4.85
N GLU A 122 13.20 16.85 -3.87
CA GLU A 122 13.51 16.37 -2.52
C GLU A 122 13.90 14.89 -2.53
N TYR A 123 13.14 14.05 -3.22
CA TYR A 123 13.27 12.58 -3.21
C TYR A 123 13.82 12.03 -4.53
N ARG A 124 14.70 12.80 -5.17
CA ARG A 124 15.20 12.49 -6.51
C ARG A 124 15.83 11.09 -6.59
N THR A 125 16.60 10.70 -5.57
CA THR A 125 17.35 9.44 -5.54
C THR A 125 16.41 8.24 -5.42
N GLU A 126 15.40 8.35 -4.56
CA GLU A 126 14.39 7.34 -4.27
C GLU A 126 13.45 7.16 -5.48
N ILE A 127 12.99 8.26 -6.06
CA ILE A 127 12.16 8.23 -7.26
C ILE A 127 12.96 7.66 -8.45
N SER A 128 14.27 7.93 -8.51
CA SER A 128 15.14 7.36 -9.53
C SER A 128 15.39 5.88 -9.32
N SER A 129 15.57 5.40 -8.08
CA SER A 129 15.77 3.97 -7.79
C SER A 129 14.51 3.14 -8.12
N ALA A 130 13.33 3.75 -8.03
CA ALA A 130 12.06 3.18 -8.49
C ALA A 130 11.83 3.28 -10.03
N ASN A 131 12.80 3.78 -10.80
CA ASN A 131 12.68 4.03 -12.24
C ASN A 131 11.52 4.97 -12.62
N GLN A 132 11.10 5.85 -11.71
CA GLN A 132 9.95 6.73 -11.92
C GLN A 132 10.30 8.15 -12.32
N LEU A 133 11.55 8.59 -12.13
CA LEU A 133 11.96 9.98 -12.37
C LEU A 133 11.70 10.43 -13.82
N GLY A 134 11.80 9.51 -14.79
CA GLY A 134 11.53 9.80 -16.20
C GLY A 134 10.08 10.11 -16.53
N TYR A 135 9.13 9.80 -15.64
CA TYR A 135 7.70 10.03 -15.85
C TYR A 135 7.18 11.32 -15.19
N LEU A 136 7.96 11.95 -14.31
CA LEU A 136 7.69 13.27 -13.72
C LEU A 136 8.18 14.39 -14.64
N ARG A 137 7.54 14.53 -15.80
CA ARG A 137 7.85 15.53 -16.83
C ARG A 137 6.67 16.43 -17.13
#